data_AF-A0A505HL91-F1
#
_entry.id   AF-A0A505HL91-F1
#
_cell.length_a   1.000
_cell.length_b   1.000
_cell.length_c   1.000
_cell.angle_alpha   90.00
_cell.angle_beta   90.00
_cell.angle_gamma   90.00
#
_symmetry.space_group_name_H-M   'P 1'
#
loop_
_entity.id
_entity.type
_entity.pdbx_description
1 polymer ?
#
loop_
_entity_poly.entity_id
_entity_poly.type
_entity_poly.pdbx_seq_one_letter_code
_entity_poly.pdbx_strand_id
1 'polypeptide(L)'
;MSSPPQDHDHSAIHTEDPSPSSATETPNPLLRTTNPLVSSLEQEVLDEYTRLLGNVNKLSTKLSTLAENPTTLTLDGLRGLERQTATVCTLLKASVYSIVLQQQIFNESEEQQQQQQQMQMQEMEDGDGYSGMMQRQEGEGI
;
A
#
# COMPACT_ATOMS: atom_id res chain seq x y z
N MET A 1 48.82 76.18 -17.09
CA MET A 1 47.80 76.40 -16.04
C MET A 1 46.76 75.31 -16.22
N SER A 2 46.83 74.26 -15.41
CA SER A 2 45.97 73.07 -15.50
C SER A 2 45.59 72.64 -14.09
N SER A 3 44.35 72.18 -13.96
CA SER A 3 43.43 72.30 -12.83
C SER A 3 43.71 71.47 -11.56
N PRO A 4 43.18 71.92 -10.41
CA PRO A 4 42.71 71.10 -9.29
C PRO A 4 41.14 71.16 -9.15
N PRO A 5 40.52 70.42 -8.21
CA PRO A 5 39.25 69.71 -8.39
C PRO A 5 38.01 70.44 -7.82
N GLN A 6 36.81 69.95 -8.17
CA GLN A 6 35.57 70.26 -7.44
C GLN A 6 34.77 68.98 -7.18
N ASP A 7 34.73 68.60 -5.90
CA ASP A 7 33.79 67.67 -5.31
C ASP A 7 32.38 68.28 -5.28
N HIS A 8 31.37 67.50 -5.64
CA HIS A 8 30.01 67.69 -5.14
C HIS A 8 29.43 66.37 -4.66
N ASP A 9 28.86 66.48 -3.47
CA ASP A 9 28.53 65.44 -2.50
C ASP A 9 27.08 64.96 -2.65
N HIS A 10 26.82 63.82 -2.03
CA HIS A 10 25.53 63.29 -1.57
C HIS A 10 24.50 62.85 -2.62
N SER A 11 24.25 61.54 -2.70
CA SER A 11 23.17 60.92 -1.91
C SER A 11 22.98 59.46 -2.28
N ALA A 12 22.80 58.65 -1.24
CA ALA A 12 22.53 57.23 -1.26
C ALA A 12 21.48 56.84 -2.31
N ILE A 13 21.87 56.02 -3.30
CA ILE A 13 20.92 55.24 -4.07
C ILE A 13 20.46 54.11 -3.16
N HIS A 14 19.28 54.34 -2.61
CA HIS A 14 18.43 53.39 -1.92
C HIS A 14 18.26 52.14 -2.79
N THR A 15 18.73 51.01 -2.28
CA THR A 15 18.46 49.68 -2.83
C THR A 15 16.97 49.38 -2.67
N GLU A 16 16.18 49.84 -3.63
CA GLU A 16 14.76 49.53 -3.73
C GLU A 16 14.59 48.18 -4.43
N ASP A 17 14.24 47.21 -3.60
CA ASP A 17 13.49 45.99 -3.90
C ASP A 17 12.67 46.07 -5.21
N PRO A 18 12.91 45.22 -6.22
CA PRO A 18 11.93 45.01 -7.27
C PRO A 18 10.81 44.12 -6.71
N SER A 19 9.88 44.77 -6.02
CA SER A 19 8.57 44.20 -5.71
C SER A 19 8.00 43.53 -6.98
N PRO A 20 7.51 42.27 -6.90
CA PRO A 20 7.05 41.52 -8.04
C PRO A 20 5.89 42.27 -8.70
N SER A 21 6.21 42.87 -9.84
CA SER A 21 5.29 43.62 -10.69
C SER A 21 4.01 42.81 -10.84
N SER A 22 2.95 43.31 -10.22
CA SER A 22 1.58 42.87 -10.41
C SER A 22 1.35 42.64 -11.90
N ALA A 23 1.06 41.38 -12.25
CA ALA A 23 0.69 40.97 -13.59
C ALA A 23 -0.40 41.90 -14.11
N THR A 24 0.00 42.86 -14.93
CA THR A 24 -0.92 43.63 -15.75
C THR A 24 -1.33 42.70 -16.88
N GLU A 25 -2.44 42.00 -16.66
CA GLU A 25 -3.25 41.41 -17.72
C GLU A 25 -3.57 42.54 -18.71
N THR A 26 -2.70 42.73 -19.69
CA THR A 26 -2.98 43.57 -20.85
C THR A 26 -3.86 42.71 -21.75
N PRO A 27 -5.19 42.96 -21.84
CA PRO A 27 -6.05 42.16 -22.68
C PRO A 27 -5.62 42.42 -24.12
N ASN A 28 -5.35 41.34 -24.87
CA ASN A 28 -4.90 41.44 -26.26
C ASN A 28 -5.75 42.47 -27.02
N PRO A 29 -5.13 43.48 -27.67
CA PRO A 29 -5.84 44.61 -28.29
C PRO A 29 -6.77 44.18 -29.44
N LEU A 30 -6.60 42.97 -29.96
CA LEU A 30 -7.45 42.33 -30.97
C LEU A 30 -8.76 41.75 -30.39
N LEU A 31 -8.87 41.60 -29.07
CA LEU A 31 -10.07 41.09 -28.40
C LEU A 31 -11.03 42.20 -27.98
N ARG A 32 -10.69 43.48 -28.21
CA ARG A 32 -11.63 44.58 -28.01
C ARG A 32 -12.71 44.51 -29.07
N THR A 33 -13.97 44.42 -28.63
CA THR A 33 -15.22 44.22 -29.37
C THR A 33 -15.48 45.19 -30.54
N THR A 34 -14.61 46.17 -30.77
CA THR A 34 -14.75 47.23 -31.78
C THR A 34 -13.41 47.59 -32.46
N ASN A 35 -12.50 46.64 -32.63
CA ASN A 35 -11.26 46.91 -33.33
C ASN A 35 -11.53 47.14 -34.84
N PRO A 36 -11.28 48.35 -35.40
CA PRO A 36 -11.62 48.67 -36.79
C PRO A 36 -10.77 47.91 -37.83
N LEU A 37 -9.76 47.16 -37.37
CA LEU A 37 -8.90 46.30 -38.19
C LEU A 37 -9.40 44.85 -38.31
N VAL A 38 -10.51 44.50 -37.65
CA VAL A 38 -11.01 43.12 -37.55
C VAL A 38 -12.47 43.08 -37.98
N SER A 39 -12.81 42.19 -38.91
CA SER A 39 -14.20 42.02 -39.39
C SER A 39 -15.10 41.49 -38.26
N SER A 40 -16.41 41.77 -38.31
CA SER A 40 -17.36 41.33 -37.26
C SER A 40 -17.34 39.82 -37.03
N LEU A 41 -17.16 39.03 -38.10
CA LEU A 41 -17.02 37.57 -38.02
C LEU A 41 -15.71 37.14 -37.36
N GLU A 42 -14.61 37.85 -37.65
CA GLU A 42 -13.30 37.52 -37.09
C GLU A 42 -13.26 37.80 -35.58
N GLN A 43 -13.93 38.87 -35.12
CA GLN A 43 -14.05 39.19 -33.71
C GLN A 43 -14.86 38.12 -32.95
N GLU A 44 -15.95 37.62 -33.53
CA GLU A 44 -16.77 36.54 -32.98
C GLU A 44 -15.97 35.23 -32.87
N VAL A 45 -15.21 34.89 -33.92
CA VAL A 45 -14.33 33.72 -33.93
C VAL A 45 -13.23 33.83 -32.86
N LEU A 46 -12.59 34.99 -32.71
CA LEU A 46 -11.58 35.23 -31.68
C LEU A 46 -12.14 35.14 -30.25
N ASP A 47 -13.37 35.61 -30.03
CA ASP A 47 -14.04 35.48 -28.73
C ASP A 47 -14.34 34.02 -28.40
N GLU A 48 -14.84 33.24 -29.37
CA GLU A 48 -15.05 31.80 -29.19
C GLU A 48 -13.73 31.03 -28.98
N TYR A 49 -12.64 31.38 -29.67
CA TYR A 49 -11.32 30.78 -29.40
C TYR A 49 -10.81 31.13 -28.01
N THR A 50 -11.02 32.36 -27.55
CA THR A 50 -10.64 32.79 -26.19
C THR A 50 -11.44 32.02 -25.15
N ARG A 51 -12.75 31.84 -25.39
CA ARG A 51 -13.63 31.03 -24.54
C ARG A 51 -13.23 29.55 -24.55
N LEU A 52 -12.92 29.00 -25.72
CA LEU A 52 -12.48 27.63 -25.89
C LEU A 52 -11.15 27.39 -25.18
N LEU A 53 -10.17 28.28 -25.33
CA LEU A 53 -8.89 28.20 -24.63
C LEU A 53 -9.10 28.24 -23.12
N GLY A 54 -9.97 29.12 -22.62
CA GLY A 54 -10.38 29.15 -21.22
C GLY A 54 -11.01 27.84 -20.75
N ASN A 55 -11.87 27.24 -21.58
CA ASN A 55 -12.52 25.95 -21.28
C ASN A 55 -11.53 24.79 -21.27
N VAL A 56 -10.58 24.74 -22.22
CA VAL A 56 -9.54 23.71 -22.30
C VAL A 56 -8.59 23.83 -21.11
N ASN A 57 -8.20 25.04 -20.72
CA ASN A 57 -7.38 25.25 -19.52
C ASN A 57 -8.12 24.79 -18.25
N LYS A 58 -9.39 25.15 -18.09
CA LYS A 58 -10.23 24.67 -16.97
C LYS A 58 -10.36 23.14 -16.97
N LEU A 59 -10.52 22.52 -18.14
CA LEU A 59 -10.62 21.08 -18.29
C LEU A 59 -9.29 20.42 -17.92
N SER A 60 -8.16 20.93 -18.40
CA SER A 60 -6.82 20.44 -18.08
C SER A 60 -6.54 20.50 -16.57
N THR A 61 -6.85 21.61 -15.92
CA THR A 61 -6.72 21.74 -14.45
C THR A 61 -7.58 20.71 -13.72
N LYS A 62 -8.85 20.56 -14.13
CA LYS A 62 -9.74 19.56 -13.53
C LYS A 62 -9.22 18.14 -13.71
N LEU A 63 -8.73 17.78 -14.89
CA LEU A 63 -8.13 16.47 -15.15
C LEU A 63 -6.87 16.25 -14.30
N SER A 64 -5.98 17.23 -14.16
CA SER A 64 -4.80 17.12 -13.28
C SER A 64 -5.21 16.86 -11.83
N THR A 65 -6.14 17.67 -11.30
CA THR A 65 -6.62 17.49 -9.92
C THR A 65 -7.28 16.13 -9.69
N LEU A 66 -8.01 15.63 -10.68
CA LEU A 66 -8.70 14.34 -10.61
C LEU A 66 -7.75 13.16 -10.85
N ALA A 67 -6.65 13.33 -11.58
CA ALA A 67 -5.63 12.30 -11.72
C ALA A 67 -4.82 12.13 -10.44
N GLU A 68 -4.52 13.23 -9.74
CA GLU A 68 -3.62 13.26 -8.59
C GLU A 68 -4.26 12.74 -7.27
N ASN A 69 -5.53 13.07 -7.00
CA ASN A 69 -6.11 12.91 -5.65
C ASN A 69 -6.86 11.58 -5.38
N PRO A 70 -7.81 11.12 -6.22
CA PRO A 70 -8.58 9.90 -5.92
C PRO A 70 -7.80 8.60 -6.20
N THR A 71 -6.84 8.63 -7.12
CA THR A 71 -6.10 7.44 -7.56
C THR A 71 -5.11 6.95 -6.50
N THR A 72 -4.42 7.89 -5.84
CA THR A 72 -3.40 7.61 -4.83
C THR A 72 -4.01 7.06 -3.55
N LEU A 73 -5.05 7.73 -3.03
CA LEU A 73 -5.78 7.30 -1.83
C LEU A 73 -6.35 5.88 -1.98
N THR A 74 -6.95 5.58 -3.14
CA THR A 74 -7.58 4.28 -3.39
C THR A 74 -6.54 3.17 -3.49
N LEU A 75 -5.43 3.41 -4.20
CA LEU A 75 -4.35 2.44 -4.32
C LEU A 75 -3.65 2.19 -2.97
N ASP A 76 -3.42 3.23 -2.18
CA ASP A 76 -2.85 3.09 -0.84
C ASP A 76 -3.79 2.33 0.11
N GLY A 77 -5.10 2.58 0.01
CA GLY A 77 -6.12 1.81 0.73
C GLY A 77 -6.12 0.33 0.36
N LEU A 78 -6.06 0.01 -0.94
CA LEU A 78 -5.99 -1.38 -1.42
C LEU A 78 -4.70 -2.08 -0.98
N ARG A 79 -3.56 -1.40 -1.03
CA ARG A 79 -2.27 -1.94 -0.56
C ARG A 79 -2.28 -2.18 0.95
N GLY A 80 -2.87 -1.26 1.71
CA GLY A 80 -3.09 -1.43 3.15
C GLY A 80 -3.94 -2.65 3.46
N LEU A 81 -5.05 -2.81 2.74
CA LEU A 81 -5.94 -3.97 2.87
C LEU A 81 -5.24 -5.27 2.50
N GLU A 82 -4.52 -5.32 1.39
CA GLU A 82 -3.75 -6.50 0.97
C GLU A 82 -2.80 -6.96 2.08
N ARG A 83 -2.03 -6.04 2.67
CA ARG A 83 -1.08 -6.36 3.74
C ARG A 83 -1.78 -6.89 4.98
N GLN A 84 -2.92 -6.29 5.35
CA GLN A 84 -3.71 -6.73 6.50
C GLN A 84 -4.30 -8.13 6.26
N THR A 85 -4.94 -8.35 5.12
CA THR A 85 -5.53 -9.64 4.77
C THR A 85 -4.48 -10.73 4.61
N ALA A 86 -3.32 -10.44 4.01
CA ALA A 86 -2.20 -11.39 3.91
C ALA A 86 -1.68 -11.80 5.30
N THR A 87 -1.63 -10.85 6.25
CA THR A 87 -1.25 -11.13 7.64
C THR A 87 -2.28 -12.03 8.31
N VAL A 88 -3.57 -11.68 8.22
CA VAL A 88 -4.65 -12.49 8.79
C VAL A 88 -4.68 -13.89 8.18
N CYS A 89 -4.54 -14.01 6.85
CA CYS A 89 -4.48 -15.28 6.14
C CYS A 89 -3.30 -16.15 6.61
N THR A 90 -2.13 -15.54 6.82
CA THR A 90 -0.95 -16.24 7.32
C THR A 90 -1.15 -16.74 8.75
N LEU A 91 -1.67 -15.90 9.64
CA LEU A 91 -1.98 -16.29 11.01
C LEU A 91 -3.02 -17.40 11.07
N LEU A 92 -4.06 -17.29 10.25
CA LEU A 92 -5.09 -18.32 10.12
C LEU A 92 -4.48 -19.64 9.60
N LYS A 93 -3.65 -19.58 8.56
CA LYS A 93 -2.98 -20.76 8.00
C LYS A 93 -2.06 -21.43 9.02
N ALA A 94 -1.28 -20.65 9.77
CA ALA A 94 -0.43 -21.17 10.84
C ALA A 94 -1.27 -21.81 11.96
N SER A 95 -2.38 -21.17 12.34
CA SER A 95 -3.31 -21.69 13.35
C SER A 95 -3.92 -23.02 12.91
N VAL A 96 -4.47 -23.09 11.70
CA VAL A 96 -5.07 -24.30 11.14
C VAL A 96 -4.03 -25.41 11.03
N TYR A 97 -2.83 -25.11 10.51
CA TYR A 97 -1.76 -26.10 10.39
C TYR A 97 -1.33 -26.65 11.75
N SER A 98 -1.19 -25.78 12.76
CA SER A 98 -0.84 -26.20 14.11
C SER A 98 -1.88 -27.15 14.70
N ILE A 99 -3.18 -26.86 14.51
CA ILE A 99 -4.26 -27.71 15.04
C ILE A 99 -4.30 -29.07 14.35
N VAL A 100 -4.23 -29.08 13.01
CA VAL A 100 -4.25 -30.33 12.22
C VAL A 100 -3.06 -31.21 12.57
N LEU A 101 -1.87 -30.61 12.68
CA LEU A 101 -0.66 -31.36 13.04
C LEU A 101 -0.73 -31.91 14.46
N GLN A 102 -1.24 -31.13 15.43
CA GLN A 102 -1.44 -31.60 16.80
C GLN A 102 -2.42 -32.78 16.86
N GLN A 103 -3.50 -32.77 16.07
CA GLN A 103 -4.43 -33.90 16.00
C GLN A 103 -3.78 -35.15 15.40
N GLN A 104 -2.98 -35.01 14.34
CA GLN A 104 -2.26 -36.14 13.75
C GLN A 104 -1.32 -36.79 14.79
N ILE A 105 -0.52 -35.99 15.48
CA ILE A 105 0.40 -36.47 16.52
C ILE A 105 -0.37 -37.14 17.66
N PHE A 106 -1.48 -36.54 18.11
CA PHE A 106 -2.29 -37.09 19.19
C PHE A 106 -2.88 -38.46 18.81
N ASN A 107 -3.52 -38.56 17.65
CA ASN A 107 -4.11 -39.81 17.16
C ASN A 107 -3.04 -40.91 16.97
N GLU A 108 -1.91 -40.59 16.36
CA GLU A 108 -0.79 -41.55 16.19
C GLU A 108 -0.24 -42.04 17.53
N SER A 109 -0.18 -41.15 18.54
CA SER A 109 0.30 -41.51 19.87
C SER A 109 -0.66 -42.42 20.65
N GLU A 110 -1.98 -42.25 20.49
CA GLU A 110 -2.98 -43.13 21.11
C GLU A 110 -2.94 -44.54 20.51
N GLU A 111 -2.78 -44.65 19.19
CA GLU A 111 -2.65 -45.94 18.50
C GLU A 111 -1.41 -46.72 18.96
N GLN A 112 -0.28 -46.02 19.16
CA GLN A 112 0.95 -46.63 19.67
C GLN A 112 0.79 -47.13 21.12
N GLN A 113 0.09 -46.40 21.98
CA GLN A 113 -0.16 -46.86 23.36
C GLN A 113 -1.06 -48.09 23.41
N GLN A 114 -2.09 -48.16 22.56
CA GLN A 114 -2.97 -49.33 22.49
C GLN A 114 -2.22 -50.58 22.00
N GLN A 115 -1.33 -50.44 21.01
CA GLN A 115 -0.48 -51.55 20.56
C GLN A 115 0.46 -52.04 21.65
N GLN A 116 1.11 -51.13 22.40
CA GLN A 116 1.99 -51.52 23.50
C GLN A 116 1.23 -52.22 24.63
N GLN A 117 0.00 -51.79 24.95
CA GLN A 117 -0.83 -52.46 25.93
C GLN A 117 -1.30 -53.84 25.45
N GLN A 118 -1.66 -53.99 24.17
CA GLN A 118 -2.00 -55.30 23.62
C GLN A 118 -0.81 -56.26 23.63
N MET A 119 0.39 -55.80 23.27
CA MET A 119 1.59 -56.63 23.35
C MET A 119 1.92 -57.04 24.80
N GLN A 120 1.79 -56.13 25.77
CA GLN A 120 1.97 -56.48 27.19
C GLN A 120 0.92 -57.45 27.71
N MET A 121 -0.35 -57.33 27.29
CA MET A 121 -1.39 -58.28 27.66
C MET A 121 -1.12 -59.67 27.04
N GLN A 122 -0.67 -59.71 25.79
CA GLN A 122 -0.35 -60.96 25.10
C GLN A 122 0.88 -61.65 25.70
N GLU A 123 1.93 -60.91 26.08
CA GLU A 123 3.08 -61.46 26.82
C GLU A 123 2.68 -62.01 28.20
N MET A 124 1.74 -61.37 28.89
CA MET A 124 1.26 -61.85 30.19
C MET A 124 0.40 -63.12 30.04
N GLU A 125 -0.38 -63.23 28.96
CA GLU A 125 -1.23 -64.40 28.66
C GLU A 125 -0.40 -65.62 28.22
N ASP A 126 0.69 -65.43 27.47
CA ASP A 126 1.60 -66.53 27.09
C ASP A 126 2.57 -66.94 28.23
N GLY A 127 2.83 -66.05 29.21
CA GLY A 127 3.73 -66.30 30.34
C GLY A 127 3.21 -67.28 31.39
N ASP A 128 1.89 -67.30 31.64
CA ASP A 128 1.28 -68.19 32.66
C ASP A 128 1.02 -69.62 32.15
N GLY A 129 1.06 -69.85 30.83
CA GLY A 129 0.85 -71.17 30.22
C GLY A 129 1.95 -72.20 30.52
N TYR A 130 3.18 -71.77 30.81
CA TYR A 130 4.31 -72.67 31.08
C TYR A 130 4.47 -73.04 32.57
N SER A 131 4.02 -72.18 33.50
CA SER A 131 4.12 -72.45 34.93
C SER A 131 3.13 -73.53 35.40
N GLY A 132 1.94 -73.64 34.76
CA GLY A 132 0.94 -74.64 35.10
C GLY A 132 1.27 -76.09 34.66
N MET A 133 2.18 -76.28 33.71
CA MET A 133 2.54 -77.63 33.21
C MET A 133 3.72 -78.26 33.96
N MET A 134 4.56 -77.46 34.64
CA MET A 134 5.67 -77.95 35.47
C MET A 134 5.20 -78.54 36.81
N GLN A 135 4.00 -78.17 37.30
CA GLN A 135 3.54 -78.53 38.65
C GLN A 135 2.62 -79.76 38.72
N ARG A 136 2.47 -80.53 37.62
CA ARG A 136 1.69 -81.78 37.61
C ARG A 136 2.53 -83.05 37.55
N GLN A 137 3.86 -82.95 37.61
CA GLN A 137 4.75 -84.11 37.47
C GLN A 137 5.52 -84.52 38.74
N GLU A 138 5.21 -83.97 39.91
CA GLU A 138 5.91 -84.32 41.18
C GLU A 138 5.06 -85.09 42.22
N GLY A 139 3.90 -85.62 41.84
CA GLY A 139 2.93 -86.15 42.81
C GLY A 139 2.42 -87.57 42.58
N GLU A 140 3.24 -88.54 42.16
CA GLU A 140 2.84 -89.97 42.21
C GLU A 140 4.08 -90.88 42.17
N GLY A 141 4.50 -91.37 43.34
CA GLY A 141 5.64 -92.27 43.47
C GLY A 141 5.98 -92.64 44.90
N ILE A 142 5.06 -93.30 45.61
CA ILE A 142 5.35 -94.27 46.69
C ILE A 142 4.32 -95.40 46.60
#